data_AF-A0A0F9SPG7-F1
#
_entry.id   AF-A0A0F9SPG7-F1
#
_cell.length_a   1.000
_cell.length_b   1.000
_cell.length_c   1.000
_cell.angle_alpha   90.00
_cell.angle_beta   90.00
_cell.angle_gamma   90.00
#
_symmetry.space_group_name_H-M   'P 1'
#
loop_
_entity.id
_entity.type
_entity.pdbx_description
1 polymer ?
#
loop_
_entity_poly.entity_id
_entity_poly.type
_entity_poly.pdbx_seq_one_letter_code
_entity_poly.pdbx_strand_id
1 'polypeptide(L)'
;NLRIELKVNGEVKQSSNTRYMIFKIPEIIEYVSRFLTLDKGDIVATGTPSGIGPIQPGDIIEAFIESIGTIKNRVILEEEE
;
A
#
# COMPACT_ATOMS: atom_id res chain seq x y z
N ASN A 1 14.52 2.28 3.22
CA ASN A 1 14.53 1.28 4.31
C ASN A 1 13.50 1.72 5.35
N LEU A 2 12.22 1.53 5.05
CA LEU A 2 11.09 2.02 5.85
C LEU A 2 10.23 0.83 6.25
N ARG A 3 9.83 0.76 7.52
CA ARG A 3 8.81 -0.19 7.98
C ARG A 3 7.46 0.15 7.35
N ILE A 4 6.75 -0.89 6.92
CA ILE A 4 5.37 -0.80 6.45
C ILE A 4 4.51 -1.78 7.24
N GLU A 5 3.31 -1.38 7.62
CA GLU A 5 2.38 -2.18 8.42
C GLU A 5 0.94 -1.92 7.98
N LEU A 6 0.11 -2.96 7.98
CA LEU A 6 -1.33 -2.83 7.79
C LEU A 6 -2.06 -3.55 8.93
N LYS A 7 -3.03 -2.86 9.53
CA LYS A 7 -3.92 -3.39 10.55
C LYS A 7 -5.36 -3.46 10.05
N VAL A 8 -6.07 -4.49 10.49
CA VAL A 8 -7.52 -4.60 10.36
C VAL A 8 -8.10 -4.69 11.77
N ASN A 9 -8.92 -3.72 12.16
CA ASN A 9 -9.49 -3.61 13.51
C ASN A 9 -8.42 -3.63 14.62
N GLY A 10 -7.27 -3.00 14.36
CA GLY A 10 -6.13 -2.95 15.28
C GLY A 10 -5.22 -4.19 15.25
N GLU A 11 -5.62 -5.28 14.60
CA GLU A 11 -4.81 -6.49 14.45
C GLU A 11 -3.87 -6.36 13.24
N VAL A 12 -2.56 -6.55 13.46
CA VAL A 12 -1.56 -6.49 12.37
C VAL A 12 -1.75 -7.67 11.42
N LYS A 13 -2.13 -7.38 10.16
CA LYS A 13 -2.28 -8.36 9.09
C LYS A 13 -1.10 -8.40 8.14
N GLN A 14 -0.45 -7.25 7.93
CA GLN A 14 0.79 -7.17 7.15
C GLN A 14 1.85 -6.41 7.94
N SER A 15 3.10 -6.87 7.90
CA SER A 15 4.24 -6.20 8.51
C SER A 15 5.51 -6.53 7.71
N SER A 16 6.18 -5.50 7.20
CA SER A 16 7.36 -5.67 6.35
C SER A 16 8.24 -4.42 6.34
N ASN A 17 9.21 -4.37 5.42
CA ASN A 17 10.09 -3.24 5.22
C ASN A 17 10.44 -3.07 3.74
N THR A 18 10.55 -1.83 3.25
CA THR A 18 10.88 -1.52 1.85
C THR A 18 12.24 -2.06 1.38
N ARG A 19 13.13 -2.46 2.30
CA ARG A 19 14.37 -3.18 1.95
C ARG A 19 14.09 -4.53 1.27
N TYR A 20 12.94 -5.15 1.53
CA TYR A 20 12.54 -6.44 0.96
C TYR A 20 11.82 -6.31 -0.39
N MET A 21 11.64 -5.10 -0.93
CA MET A 21 11.11 -4.93 -2.29
C MET A 21 12.00 -5.67 -3.29
N ILE A 22 11.38 -6.48 -4.16
CA ILE A 22 12.05 -7.24 -5.22
C ILE A 22 12.72 -6.28 -6.20
N PHE A 23 11.97 -5.27 -6.65
CA PHE A 23 12.46 -4.17 -7.49
C PHE A 23 12.53 -2.88 -6.70
N LYS A 24 13.64 -2.14 -6.80
CA LYS A 24 13.80 -0.87 -6.06
C LYS A 24 13.11 0.28 -6.79
N ILE A 25 12.81 1.36 -6.06
CA ILE A 25 12.14 2.55 -6.63
C ILE A 25 12.84 3.08 -7.90
N PRO A 26 14.19 3.21 -7.95
CA PRO A 26 14.85 3.64 -9.19
C PRO A 26 14.64 2.69 -10.37
N GLU A 27 14.62 1.38 -10.12
CA GLU A 27 14.39 0.35 -11.15
C GLU A 27 12.95 0.41 -11.68
N ILE A 28 11.97 0.63 -10.80
CA ILE A 28 10.56 0.80 -11.21
C ILE A 28 10.40 2.04 -12.09
N ILE A 29 11.00 3.16 -11.71
CA ILE A 29 10.95 4.41 -12.48
C ILE A 29 11.63 4.22 -13.85
N GLU A 30 12.83 3.63 -13.88
CA GLU A 30 13.55 3.30 -15.12
C GLU A 30 12.69 2.45 -16.04
N TYR A 31 12.15 1.34 -15.54
CA TYR A 31 11.35 0.42 -16.33
C TYR A 31 10.09 1.07 -16.92
N VAL A 32 9.30 1.78 -16.10
CA VAL A 32 8.05 2.41 -16.58
C VAL A 32 8.35 3.52 -17.60
N SER A 33 9.40 4.31 -17.37
CA SER A 33 9.78 5.44 -18.24
C SER A 33 10.20 5.02 -19.67
N ARG A 34 10.48 3.73 -19.89
CA ARG A 34 10.79 3.19 -21.23
C ARG A 34 9.56 3.06 -22.12
N PHE A 35 8.37 3.00 -21.54
CA PHE A 35 7.13 2.75 -22.26
C PHE A 35 6.14 3.91 -22.16
N LEU A 36 6.20 4.68 -21.07
CA LEU A 36 5.30 5.79 -20.79
C LEU A 36 6.14 7.01 -20.36
N THR A 37 5.72 8.21 -20.76
CA THR A 37 6.26 9.44 -20.15
C THR A 37 5.66 9.56 -18.75
N LEU A 38 6.51 9.77 -17.75
CA LEU A 38 6.07 10.07 -16.37
C LEU A 38 5.96 11.58 -16.21
N ASP A 39 4.77 12.05 -15.88
CA ASP A 39 4.48 13.46 -15.67
C ASP A 39 4.50 13.84 -14.19
N LYS A 40 4.64 15.14 -13.94
CA LYS A 40 4.61 15.67 -12.58
C LYS A 40 3.24 15.39 -11.95
N GLY A 41 3.25 14.67 -10.84
CA GLY A 41 2.06 14.33 -10.08
C GLY A 41 1.61 12.89 -10.27
N ASP A 42 2.23 12.14 -11.18
CA ASP A 42 1.95 10.71 -11.35
C ASP A 42 2.24 9.92 -10.07
N ILE A 43 1.37 8.96 -9.80
CA ILE A 43 1.45 8.09 -8.62
C ILE A 43 1.76 6.66 -9.08
N VAL A 44 2.86 6.11 -8.58
CA VAL A 44 3.26 4.71 -8.82
C VAL A 44 3.05 3.90 -7.54
N ALA A 45 2.14 2.93 -7.59
CA ALA A 45 1.94 1.98 -6.50
C ALA A 45 2.99 0.86 -6.59
N THR A 46 3.84 0.73 -5.57
CA THR A 46 5.07 -0.07 -5.63
C THR A 46 4.89 -1.54 -5.22
N GLY A 47 3.64 -2.01 -5.16
CA GLY A 47 3.28 -3.34 -4.68
C GLY A 47 2.94 -3.41 -3.19
N THR A 48 2.67 -4.63 -2.71
CA THR A 48 2.23 -4.93 -1.34
C THR A 48 3.00 -6.11 -0.77
N PRO A 49 3.30 -6.15 0.55
CA PRO A 49 3.89 -7.32 1.19
C PRO A 49 2.90 -8.49 1.32
N SER A 50 3.39 -9.64 1.78
CA SER A 50 2.55 -10.79 2.13
C SER A 50 1.57 -10.48 3.27
N GLY A 51 0.54 -11.33 3.45
CA GLY A 51 -0.49 -11.17 4.48
C GLY A 51 -1.77 -10.52 3.96
N ILE A 52 -2.03 -10.63 2.65
CA ILE A 52 -3.31 -10.23 2.06
C ILE A 52 -4.40 -11.17 2.59
N GLY A 53 -5.55 -10.60 2.95
CA GLY A 53 -6.68 -11.34 3.49
C GLY A 53 -8.00 -10.65 3.19
N PRO A 54 -9.13 -11.34 3.42
CA PRO A 54 -10.46 -10.77 3.23
C PRO A 54 -10.71 -9.62 4.22
N ILE A 55 -11.59 -8.72 3.83
CA ILE A 55 -12.12 -7.64 4.66
C ILE A 55 -13.64 -7.75 4.70
N GLN A 56 -14.24 -7.23 5.76
CA GLN A 56 -15.68 -7.22 5.96
C GLN A 56 -16.21 -5.80 6.12
N PRO A 57 -17.49 -5.58 5.79
CA PRO A 57 -18.18 -4.34 6.13
C PRO A 57 -18.05 -3.99 7.60
N GLY A 58 -17.76 -2.72 7.88
CA GLY A 58 -17.50 -2.24 9.23
C GLY A 58 -16.03 -2.31 9.65
N ASP A 59 -15.18 -3.04 8.93
CA ASP A 59 -13.75 -3.11 9.23
C ASP A 59 -13.09 -1.73 9.15
N ILE A 60 -12.14 -1.51 10.05
CA ILE A 60 -11.26 -0.37 10.07
C ILE A 60 -9.87 -0.82 9.62
N ILE A 61 -9.45 -0.33 8.46
CA ILE A 61 -8.15 -0.64 7.87
C ILE A 61 -7.21 0.54 8.12
N GLU A 62 -6.04 0.26 8.69
CA GLU A 62 -5.01 1.27 8.95
C GLU A 62 -3.70 0.82 8.28
N ALA A 63 -3.26 1.55 7.26
CA ALA A 63 -1.99 1.31 6.57
C ALA A 63 -0.97 2.39 6.97
N PHE A 64 0.18 1.97 7.47
CA PHE A 64 1.23 2.82 8.02
C PHE A 64 2.53 2.63 7.26
N ILE A 65 3.22 3.75 7.01
CA ILE A 65 4.60 3.77 6.52
C ILE A 65 5.43 4.67 7.42
N GLU A 66 6.54 4.13 7.92
CA GLU A 66 7.52 4.84 8.72
C GLU A 66 7.97 6.14 8.04
N SER A 67 8.01 7.23 8.81
CA SER A 67 8.38 8.58 8.35
C SER A 67 7.44 9.24 7.33
N ILE A 68 6.33 8.59 6.93
CA ILE A 68 5.34 9.16 6.01
C ILE A 68 4.00 9.39 6.74
N GLY A 69 3.45 8.35 7.36
CA GLY A 69 2.20 8.47 8.12
C GLY A 69 1.30 7.25 8.03
N THR A 70 0.07 7.42 8.53
CA THR A 70 -0.98 6.39 8.53
C THR A 70 -2.18 6.88 7.74
N ILE A 71 -2.67 6.05 6.82
CA ILE A 71 -4.00 6.21 6.22
C ILE A 71 -4.97 5.24 6.89
N LYS A 72 -6.17 5.73 7.20
CA LYS A 72 -7.22 4.98 7.87
C LYS A 72 -8.48 5.01 7.03
N ASN A 73 -9.05 3.84 6.76
CA ASN A 73 -10.25 3.70 5.96
C ASN A 73 -11.27 2.80 6.66
N ARG A 74 -12.55 3.16 6.60
CA ARG A 74 -13.66 2.31 7.07
C ARG A 74 -14.30 1.62 5.87
N VAL A 75 -14.45 0.31 5.94
CA VAL A 75 -15.14 -0.48 4.92
C VAL A 75 -16.65 -0.32 5.13
N ILE A 76 -17.36 0.00 4.06
CA ILE A 76 -18.83 0.08 4.02
C ILE A 76 -19.34 -0.89 2.96
N LEU A 77 -20.53 -1.46 3.17
CA LEU A 77 -21.23 -2.14 2.08
C LEU A 77 -21.69 -1.09 1.08
N GLU A 78 -21.59 -1.43 -0.20
CA GLU A 78 -22.28 -0.72 -1.25
C GLU A 78 -23.79 -0.94 -1.05
N GLU A 79 -24.56 0.14 -1.02
CA GLU A 79 -26.03 0.07 -1.00
C GLU A 79 -26.49 -0.10 -2.46
N GLU A 80 -27.38 -1.07 -2.73
CA GLU A 80 -28.01 -1.19 -4.04
C GLU A 80 -29.01 -0.03 -4.22
N GLU A 81 -28.86 0.75 -5.30
CA GLU A 81 -29.81 1.81 -5.69
C GLU A 81 -31.18 1.27 -6.14
#